data_AF-A0A7S2DK66-F1
#
_entry.id   AF-A0A7S2DK66-F1
#
_cell.length_a   1.000
_cell.length_b   1.000
_cell.length_c   1.000
_cell.angle_alpha   90.00
_cell.angle_beta   90.00
_cell.angle_gamma   90.00
#
_symmetry.space_group_name_H-M   'P 1'
#
loop_
_entity.id
_entity.type
_entity.pdbx_description
1 polymer ?
#
loop_
_entity_poly.entity_id
_entity_poly.type
_entity_poly.pdbx_seq_one_letter_code
_entity_poly.pdbx_strand_id
1 'polypeptide(L)'
;GPSRVPSGGAPGEGSFPRQTSEACRQATTGMFDNGKSGGLFIQQAEQLTSTKPCSAEQLGIARSMNALMLDKSAGADLVVTNLPDIPPGESAFGYFQLVEAYTKGLQRCVLARGTATEVITAFT
;
A
#
# COMPACT_ATOMS: atom_id res chain seq x y z
N GLY A 1 -67.81 27.31 -39.75
CA GLY A 1 -67.85 27.05 -38.29
C GLY A 1 -67.77 25.56 -38.04
N PRO A 2 -67.41 25.10 -36.83
CA PRO A 2 -67.19 25.85 -35.60
C PRO A 2 -65.75 25.79 -35.04
N SER A 3 -65.47 26.82 -34.24
CA SER A 3 -64.51 27.01 -33.15
C SER A 3 -64.23 25.80 -32.23
N ARG A 4 -63.00 25.65 -31.69
CA ARG A 4 -62.55 26.19 -30.38
C ARG A 4 -61.08 25.85 -30.06
N VAL A 5 -60.45 26.80 -29.36
CA VAL A 5 -59.07 26.98 -28.86
C VAL A 5 -58.47 25.79 -28.07
N PRO A 6 -57.12 25.71 -27.98
CA PRO A 6 -56.49 25.53 -26.67
C PRO A 6 -55.49 26.65 -26.36
N SER A 7 -55.70 27.23 -25.18
CA SER A 7 -54.85 28.18 -24.48
C SER A 7 -53.52 27.56 -24.07
N GLY A 8 -52.44 28.30 -24.28
CA GLY A 8 -51.09 27.95 -23.84
C GLY A 8 -50.85 28.12 -22.34
N GLY A 9 -49.59 27.94 -21.98
CA GLY A 9 -49.05 28.23 -20.65
C GLY A 9 -48.41 27.01 -20.03
N ALA A 10 -47.16 26.73 -20.40
CA ALA A 10 -46.25 25.93 -19.59
C ALA A 10 -45.52 26.86 -18.61
N PRO A 11 -45.74 26.75 -17.29
CA PRO A 11 -44.76 27.21 -16.31
C PRO A 11 -43.90 26.01 -15.92
N GLY A 12 -42.75 25.88 -16.58
CA GLY A 12 -41.63 25.15 -16.01
C GLY A 12 -40.96 26.07 -15.00
N GLU A 13 -41.05 25.71 -13.71
CA GLU A 13 -40.04 25.87 -12.66
C GLU A 13 -40.71 25.58 -11.31
N GLY A 14 -40.77 24.29 -10.99
CA GLY A 14 -41.19 23.77 -9.70
C GLY A 14 -39.99 23.15 -8.99
N SER A 15 -39.52 23.84 -7.97
CA SER A 15 -39.10 23.30 -6.66
C SER A 15 -38.49 21.89 -6.63
N PHE A 16 -37.17 21.82 -6.43
CA PHE A 16 -36.50 20.62 -5.91
C PHE A 16 -36.82 20.45 -4.42
N PRO A 17 -37.48 19.36 -3.97
CA PRO A 17 -37.42 18.96 -2.58
C PRO A 17 -36.17 18.13 -2.32
N ARG A 18 -35.44 18.54 -1.27
CA ARG A 18 -34.42 17.75 -0.57
C ARG A 18 -35.02 16.44 -0.06
N GLN A 19 -34.29 15.34 -0.27
CA GLN A 19 -34.16 14.14 0.57
C GLN A 19 -33.42 13.10 -0.30
N THR A 20 -32.42 12.30 0.09
CA THR A 20 -31.65 12.01 1.30
C THR A 20 -30.65 10.94 0.85
N SER A 21 -29.34 11.13 0.99
CA SER A 21 -28.38 10.01 1.00
C SER A 21 -27.05 10.36 1.69
N GLU A 22 -27.11 11.08 2.81
CA GLU A 22 -25.99 11.26 3.74
C GLU A 22 -25.95 10.16 4.81
N ALA A 23 -26.11 8.89 4.42
CA ALA A 23 -26.19 7.76 5.35
C ALA A 23 -25.14 6.66 5.06
N CYS A 24 -23.99 7.00 4.48
CA CYS A 24 -22.89 6.05 4.31
C CYS A 24 -21.51 6.69 4.51
N ARG A 25 -21.36 7.54 5.54
CA ARG A 25 -20.05 8.05 5.98
C ARG A 25 -20.01 8.17 7.49
N GLN A 26 -20.18 7.07 8.22
CA GLN A 26 -19.71 6.95 9.60
C GLN A 26 -19.94 5.52 10.13
N ALA A 27 -18.91 4.70 9.96
CA ALA A 27 -18.52 3.57 10.81
C ALA A 27 -17.29 2.98 10.09
N THR A 28 -16.07 3.23 10.51
CA THR A 28 -15.46 2.43 11.57
C THR A 28 -14.24 3.20 12.10
N THR A 29 -14.40 3.87 13.23
CA THR A 29 -13.28 4.27 14.09
C THR A 29 -13.49 3.55 15.40
N GLY A 30 -12.57 2.67 15.75
CA GLY A 30 -12.52 1.99 17.03
C GLY A 30 -12.39 0.48 16.90
N MET A 31 -11.15 -0.01 16.83
CA MET A 31 -10.58 -0.93 17.82
C MET A 31 -9.15 -1.28 17.43
N PHE A 32 -8.21 -0.93 18.30
CA PHE A 32 -6.87 -1.50 18.30
C PHE A 32 -6.99 -2.99 18.60
N ASP A 33 -6.68 -3.84 17.64
CA ASP A 33 -6.35 -5.23 17.89
C ASP A 33 -4.88 -5.46 17.52
N ASN A 34 -4.15 -5.86 18.54
CA ASN A 34 -2.72 -6.10 18.58
C ASN A 34 -2.48 -7.53 18.09
N GLY A 35 -2.03 -7.71 16.86
CA GLY A 35 -1.76 -9.06 16.37
C GLY A 35 -1.17 -9.10 14.97
N LYS A 36 0.14 -9.37 14.90
CA LYS A 36 0.86 -9.95 13.75
C LYS A 36 0.36 -9.52 12.37
N SER A 37 1.00 -8.50 11.79
CA SER A 37 0.92 -8.19 10.36
C SER A 37 1.63 -9.26 9.51
N GLY A 38 1.17 -10.51 9.58
CA GLY A 38 1.40 -11.55 8.57
C GLY A 38 0.45 -11.37 7.38
N GLY A 39 0.15 -10.12 7.01
CA GLY A 39 -0.78 -9.77 5.95
C GLY A 39 -0.03 -9.63 4.63
N LEU A 40 -0.50 -10.38 3.63
CA LEU A 40 0.04 -10.44 2.28
C LEU A 40 0.32 -9.05 1.69
N PHE A 41 1.27 -9.03 0.76
CA PHE A 41 1.70 -7.97 -0.15
C PHE A 41 0.57 -7.33 -1.02
N ILE A 42 -0.68 -7.38 -0.58
CA ILE A 42 -1.83 -6.78 -1.27
C ILE A 42 -1.86 -5.30 -0.91
N GLN A 43 -1.05 -4.53 -1.65
CA GLN A 43 -1.19 -3.07 -1.67
C GLN A 43 -2.56 -2.70 -2.24
N GLN A 44 -3.21 -1.70 -1.65
CA GLN A 44 -4.40 -1.09 -2.24
C GLN A 44 -3.97 -0.38 -3.54
N ALA A 45 -4.85 -0.32 -4.54
CA ALA A 45 -4.53 0.26 -5.86
C ALA A 45 -3.94 1.68 -5.78
N GLU A 46 -4.31 2.44 -4.76
CA GLU A 46 -3.82 3.79 -4.48
C GLU A 46 -2.35 3.83 -4.00
N GLN A 47 -1.87 2.79 -3.31
CA GLN A 47 -0.47 2.69 -2.88
C GLN A 47 0.47 2.33 -4.03
N LEU A 48 -0.05 1.66 -5.08
CA LEU A 48 0.71 1.31 -6.29
C LEU A 48 0.97 2.52 -7.19
N THR A 49 0.05 3.49 -7.22
CA THR A 49 0.18 4.71 -8.02
C THR A 49 0.83 5.87 -7.27
N SER A 50 0.95 5.75 -5.95
CA SER A 50 1.60 6.76 -5.10
C SER A 50 3.10 6.82 -5.37
N THR A 51 3.61 8.03 -5.61
CA THR A 51 5.03 8.32 -5.85
C THR A 51 5.72 8.89 -4.62
N LYS A 52 5.08 8.81 -3.44
CA LYS A 52 5.65 9.33 -2.19
C LYS A 52 7.00 8.67 -1.91
N PRO A 53 8.10 9.42 -1.74
CA PRO A 53 9.41 8.83 -1.47
C PRO A 53 9.48 8.21 -0.07
N CYS A 54 10.40 7.26 0.11
CA CYS A 54 10.68 6.66 1.41
C CYS A 54 11.23 7.71 2.40
N SER A 55 10.95 7.53 3.68
CA SER A 55 11.49 8.41 4.72
C SER A 55 13.02 8.34 4.78
N ALA A 56 13.68 9.46 5.08
CA ALA A 56 15.14 9.53 5.15
C ALA A 56 15.71 8.64 6.27
N GLU A 57 14.98 8.46 7.36
CA GLU A 57 15.34 7.58 8.47
C GLU A 57 15.39 6.12 8.05
N GLN A 58 14.34 5.62 7.40
CA GLN A 58 14.28 4.24 6.90
C GLN A 58 15.37 3.98 5.85
N LEU A 59 15.62 4.94 4.96
CA LEU A 59 16.73 4.86 4.01
C LEU A 59 18.10 4.85 4.71
N GLY A 60 18.29 5.60 5.79
CA GLY A 60 19.51 5.61 6.59
C GLY A 60 19.77 4.25 7.24
N ILE A 61 18.73 3.62 7.79
CA ILE A 61 18.79 2.28 8.37
C ILE A 61 19.13 1.25 7.28
N ALA A 62 18.43 1.29 6.13
CA ALA A 62 18.69 0.36 5.03
C ALA A 62 20.12 0.44 4.49
N ARG A 63 20.67 1.65 4.35
CA ARG A 63 22.07 1.86 3.94
C ARG A 63 23.06 1.33 4.98
N SER A 64 22.75 1.51 6.27
CA SER A 64 23.61 1.01 7.35
C SER A 64 23.64 -0.52 7.36
N MET A 65 22.48 -1.16 7.18
CA MET A 65 22.40 -2.62 7.05
C MET A 65 23.11 -3.13 5.79
N ASN A 66 22.95 -2.44 4.66
CA ASN A 66 23.66 -2.76 3.42
C ASN A 66 25.18 -2.71 3.60
N ALA A 67 25.70 -1.66 4.26
CA ALA A 67 27.12 -1.54 4.54
C ALA A 67 27.67 -2.71 5.37
N LEU A 68 26.91 -3.15 6.39
CA LEU A 68 27.28 -4.33 7.17
C LEU A 68 27.25 -5.62 6.35
N MET A 69 26.24 -5.80 5.50
CA MET A 69 26.14 -6.97 4.63
C MET A 69 27.31 -7.01 3.63
N LEU A 70 27.69 -5.87 3.07
CA LEU A 70 28.83 -5.78 2.15
C LEU A 70 30.16 -6.09 2.86
N ASP A 71 30.39 -5.54 4.06
CA ASP A 71 31.60 -5.79 4.85
C ASP A 71 31.75 -7.28 5.19
N LYS A 72 30.66 -7.92 5.62
CA LYS A 72 30.69 -9.34 6.05
C LYS A 72 30.60 -10.33 4.91
N SER A 73 30.06 -9.93 3.75
CA SER A 73 29.75 -10.83 2.64
C SER A 73 30.57 -10.54 1.38
N ALA A 74 31.68 -9.80 1.50
CA ALA A 74 32.50 -9.37 0.36
C ALA A 74 32.99 -10.52 -0.55
N GLY A 75 33.17 -11.72 0.01
CA GLY A 75 33.56 -12.93 -0.73
C GLY A 75 32.44 -13.97 -0.87
N ALA A 76 31.20 -13.63 -0.53
CA ALA A 76 30.09 -14.58 -0.59
C ALA A 76 29.61 -14.76 -2.03
N ASP A 77 29.35 -16.01 -2.42
CA ASP A 77 28.73 -16.29 -3.72
C ASP A 77 27.28 -15.82 -3.76
N LEU A 78 26.53 -15.94 -2.66
CA LEU A 78 25.12 -15.57 -2.59
C LEU A 78 24.81 -15.03 -1.19
N VAL A 79 24.09 -13.90 -1.12
CA VAL A 79 23.57 -13.35 0.14
C VAL A 79 22.07 -13.62 0.21
N VAL A 80 21.65 -14.39 1.22
CA VAL A 80 20.23 -14.62 1.50
C VAL A 80 19.87 -13.80 2.73
N THR A 81 18.90 -12.89 2.59
CA THR A 81 18.44 -12.04 3.68
C THR A 81 16.92 -11.90 3.64
N ASN A 82 16.34 -11.42 4.73
CA ASN A 82 14.90 -11.23 4.82
C ASN A 82 14.46 -10.07 3.91
N LEU A 83 13.33 -10.25 3.23
CA LEU A 83 12.65 -9.15 2.55
C LEU A 83 11.96 -8.26 3.61
N PRO A 84 12.27 -6.96 3.68
CA PRO A 84 11.59 -6.05 4.61
C PRO A 84 10.09 -5.97 4.30
N ASP A 85 9.29 -5.79 5.34
CA ASP A 85 7.86 -5.58 5.18
C ASP A 85 7.57 -4.16 4.71
N ILE A 86 6.53 -4.00 3.88
CA ILE A 86 6.01 -2.69 3.50
C ILE A 86 5.31 -2.09 4.74
N PRO A 87 5.75 -0.93 5.25
CA PRO A 87 5.05 -0.26 6.33
C PRO A 87 3.62 0.12 5.89
N PRO A 88 2.60 -0.01 6.75
CA PRO A 88 1.24 0.42 6.41
C PRO A 88 1.22 1.91 6.10
N GLY A 89 0.65 2.28 4.95
CA GLY A 89 0.57 3.68 4.48
C GLY A 89 1.78 4.18 3.70
N GLU A 90 2.79 3.35 3.45
CA GLU A 90 3.87 3.69 2.51
C GLU A 90 3.50 3.36 1.06
N SER A 91 4.12 4.09 0.14
CA SER A 91 3.91 3.90 -1.30
C SER A 91 4.75 2.74 -1.82
N ALA A 92 4.31 2.13 -2.93
CA ALA A 92 5.11 1.14 -3.64
C ALA A 92 6.46 1.73 -4.07
N PHE A 93 6.48 2.98 -4.51
CA PHE A 93 7.70 3.68 -4.92
C PHE A 93 8.71 3.81 -3.77
N GLY A 94 8.28 4.27 -2.60
CA GLY A 94 9.13 4.39 -1.41
C GLY A 94 9.66 3.03 -0.96
N TYR A 95 8.83 1.99 -1.01
CA TYR A 95 9.28 0.64 -0.70
C TYR A 95 10.36 0.13 -1.67
N PHE A 96 10.21 0.34 -2.97
CA PHE A 96 11.26 -0.04 -3.93
C PHE A 96 12.56 0.73 -3.71
N GLN A 97 12.50 2.02 -3.35
CA GLN A 97 13.69 2.79 -2.95
C GLN A 97 14.39 2.19 -1.73
N LEU A 98 13.61 1.71 -0.75
CA LEU A 98 14.16 1.05 0.43
C LEU A 98 14.89 -0.25 0.05
N VAL A 99 14.24 -1.10 -0.74
CA VAL A 99 14.82 -2.37 -1.21
C VAL A 99 16.09 -2.11 -2.03
N GLU A 100 16.06 -1.12 -2.93
CA GLU A 100 17.23 -0.73 -3.72
C GLU A 100 18.40 -0.30 -2.81
N ALA A 101 18.14 0.54 -1.81
CA ALA A 101 19.16 0.97 -0.86
C ALA A 101 19.69 -0.20 -0.02
N TYR A 102 18.85 -1.17 0.30
CA TYR A 102 19.18 -2.34 1.11
C TYR A 102 20.05 -3.35 0.36
N THR A 103 19.84 -3.53 -0.95
CA THR A 103 20.57 -4.52 -1.77
C THR A 103 21.67 -3.93 -2.63
N LYS A 104 21.93 -2.62 -2.52
CA LYS A 104 22.91 -1.94 -3.37
C LYS A 104 24.31 -2.58 -3.26
N GLY A 105 24.91 -2.90 -4.40
CA GLY A 105 26.27 -3.44 -4.45
C GLY A 105 26.40 -4.93 -4.11
N LEU A 106 25.31 -5.63 -3.78
CA LEU A 106 25.33 -7.09 -3.64
C LEU A 106 25.23 -7.74 -5.03
N GLN A 107 26.18 -8.62 -5.39
CA GLN A 107 26.21 -9.24 -6.73
C GLN A 107 25.08 -10.25 -6.95
N ARG A 108 24.85 -11.13 -5.98
CA ARG A 108 23.77 -12.12 -5.98
C ARG A 108 23.08 -12.08 -4.62
N CYS A 109 21.82 -11.67 -4.61
CA CYS A 109 21.03 -11.54 -3.38
C CYS A 109 19.66 -12.19 -3.57
N VAL A 110 19.22 -12.98 -2.59
CA VAL A 110 17.86 -13.51 -2.50
C VAL A 110 17.19 -12.90 -1.28
N LEU A 111 16.06 -12.24 -1.51
CA LEU A 111 15.21 -11.70 -0.47
C LEU A 111 14.10 -12.71 -0.17
N ALA A 112 14.14 -13.30 1.02
CA ALA A 112 13.19 -14.33 1.44
C ALA A 112 12.17 -13.75 2.43
N ARG A 113 10.90 -14.16 2.28
CA ARG A 113 9.84 -13.86 3.24
C ARG A 113 8.98 -15.10 3.44
N GLY A 114 8.88 -15.54 4.69
CA GLY A 114 7.92 -16.57 5.08
C GLY A 114 6.53 -15.97 5.29
N THR A 115 5.51 -16.81 5.21
CA THR A 115 4.12 -16.52 5.57
C THR A 115 3.88 -16.65 7.09
N ALA A 116 4.92 -16.94 7.86
CA ALA A 116 4.87 -17.21 9.30
C ALA A 116 4.02 -18.44 9.68
N THR A 117 3.70 -19.28 8.70
CA THR A 117 3.00 -20.56 8.87
C THR A 117 3.94 -21.75 8.66
N GLU A 118 5.15 -21.49 8.18
CA GLU A 118 6.16 -22.50 7.89
C GLU A 118 6.76 -23.03 9.20
N VAL A 119 6.85 -24.36 9.32
CA VAL A 119 7.52 -25.05 10.42
C VAL A 119 8.61 -25.94 9.83
N ILE A 120 9.85 -25.77 10.29
CA ILE A 120 10.97 -26.63 9.87
C ILE A 120 10.92 -27.91 10.71
N THR A 121 10.41 -28.99 10.10
CA THR A 121 10.22 -30.29 10.78
C THR A 121 11.37 -31.27 10.54
N ALA A 122 12.27 -30.99 9.61
CA ALA A 122 13.47 -31.77 9.37
C ALA A 122 14.62 -30.87 8.89
N PHE A 123 15.84 -31.20 9.35
CA PHE A 123 17.09 -30.70 8.79
C PHE A 123 17.77 -31.90 8.14
N THR A 124 17.97 -31.84 6.83
CA THR A 124 18.60 -32.90 6.03
C THR A 124 20.05 -32.56 5.73
#